data_AF-R8BGN0-F1
#
_entry.id   AF-R8BGN0-F1
#
_cell.length_a   1.000
_cell.length_b   1.000
_cell.length_c   1.000
_cell.angle_alpha   90.00
_cell.angle_beta   90.00
_cell.angle_gamma   90.00
#
_symmetry.space_group_name_H-M   'P 1'
#
loop_
_entity.id
_entity.type
_entity.pdbx_description
1 polymer ?
#
loop_
_entity_poly.entity_id
_entity_poly.type
_entity_poly.pdbx_seq_one_letter_code
_entity_poly.pdbx_strand_id
1 'polypeptide(L)'
;MGCYEVGLGDTLGIGTPKNTQDLLDVLLREVPADRLAGHFHDTYGQGVANVYRAYEKGIRTFDSSVAGLGGCPYAPGARGNVATEDVIYTLENSGINTGVDLDKLITVGRWISDQIGIPYGSRVGAALTSKRAQNLRSSSSEKEKTENSTDKRAARSWEVVKDTGEYRVARSGTALKVTLTRPKNGNSMTDAMLEGLTDLFRSLHKDPLAYHVILEAEGKYFCTGMDLSGGTNTTDMSGEENYYQKVAALFEAIDHAPQTTIALINGPCFGGGVGLTFACDVRLVSPKACWTLSEVKIGVSPAVISKFLVREWGPSTAREGMLSGREITPEELWRIGAVHAITAEGESLASKLDNYLDQLEKAAPRSAAVNKELARRAWLEPGSPDQAALVEKAFHTMMADGGEGQHGIQQFRNKNKSFSWREFWNGRNPFENPIYKKPAE
;
A
#
# COMPACT_ATOMS: atom_id res chain seq x y z
N MET A 1 28.19 -28.43 24.46
CA MET A 1 26.80 -28.02 24.16
C MET A 1 25.88 -29.06 24.79
N GLY A 2 24.90 -28.64 25.58
CA GLY A 2 23.88 -29.52 26.17
C GLY A 2 22.48 -29.07 25.73
N CYS A 3 21.49 -29.96 25.86
CA CYS A 3 20.08 -29.68 25.60
C CYS A 3 19.40 -29.34 26.94
N TYR A 4 18.73 -28.19 27.03
CA TYR A 4 18.03 -27.74 28.24
C TYR A 4 16.53 -28.06 28.21
N GLU A 5 15.94 -28.21 27.02
CA GLU A 5 14.53 -28.51 26.81
C GLU A 5 14.33 -29.21 25.45
N VAL A 6 13.34 -30.13 25.38
CA VAL A 6 12.95 -30.83 24.15
C VAL A 6 11.49 -30.53 23.82
N GLY A 7 11.25 -29.92 22.66
CA GLY A 7 9.91 -29.65 22.14
C GLY A 7 9.27 -30.88 21.46
N LEU A 8 8.04 -31.21 21.87
CA LEU A 8 7.24 -32.29 21.32
C LEU A 8 6.27 -31.72 20.27
N GLY A 9 6.59 -31.90 18.99
CA GLY A 9 5.87 -31.29 17.86
C GLY A 9 4.80 -32.18 17.22
N ASP A 10 3.59 -31.65 17.05
CA ASP A 10 2.57 -32.16 16.13
C ASP A 10 2.60 -31.35 14.82
N THR A 11 3.45 -31.76 13.90
CA THR A 11 3.68 -31.06 12.63
C THR A 11 2.44 -30.99 11.73
N LEU A 12 1.56 -32.00 11.79
CA LEU A 12 0.40 -32.09 10.90
C LEU A 12 -0.88 -31.53 11.55
N GLY A 13 -0.92 -31.41 12.88
CA GLY A 13 -2.10 -30.98 13.63
C GLY A 13 -3.17 -32.07 13.73
N ILE A 14 -2.76 -33.34 13.60
CA ILE A 14 -3.66 -34.51 13.66
C ILE A 14 -3.65 -35.19 15.04
N GLY A 15 -2.74 -34.79 15.93
CA GLY A 15 -2.62 -35.35 17.26
C GLY A 15 -3.90 -35.12 18.06
N THR A 16 -4.32 -36.14 18.80
CA THR A 16 -5.46 -36.04 19.72
C THR A 16 -4.98 -36.04 21.16
N PRO A 17 -5.82 -35.62 22.13
CA PRO A 17 -5.44 -35.63 23.54
C PRO A 17 -5.02 -37.03 24.02
N LYS A 18 -5.61 -38.09 23.47
CA LYS A 18 -5.19 -39.47 23.78
C LYS A 18 -3.77 -39.74 23.30
N ASN A 19 -3.40 -39.28 22.11
CA ASN A 19 -2.04 -39.44 21.59
C ASN A 19 -1.03 -38.66 22.44
N THR A 20 -1.35 -37.41 22.80
CA THR A 20 -0.51 -36.59 23.69
C THR A 20 -0.30 -37.26 25.04
N GLN A 21 -1.37 -37.80 25.63
CA GLN A 21 -1.28 -38.54 26.89
C GLN A 21 -0.39 -39.78 26.76
N ASP A 22 -0.62 -40.61 25.74
CA ASP A 22 0.14 -41.85 25.56
C ASP A 22 1.64 -41.59 25.38
N LEU A 23 1.98 -40.53 24.63
CA LEU A 23 3.37 -40.10 24.46
C LEU A 23 3.98 -39.67 25.80
N LEU A 24 3.30 -38.81 26.54
CA LEU A 24 3.80 -38.30 27.82
C LEU A 24 3.89 -39.39 28.90
N ASP A 25 2.97 -40.37 28.90
CA ASP A 25 3.01 -41.51 29.82
C ASP A 25 4.24 -42.40 29.62
N VAL A 26 4.86 -42.37 28.42
CA VAL A 26 6.14 -43.01 28.14
C VAL A 26 7.30 -42.09 28.53
N LEU A 27 7.29 -40.84 28.05
CA LEU A 27 8.42 -39.93 28.21
C LEU A 27 8.67 -39.54 29.67
N LEU A 28 7.61 -39.29 30.44
CA LEU A 28 7.71 -38.82 31.83
C LEU A 28 8.26 -39.89 32.80
N ARG A 29 8.50 -41.11 32.33
CA ARG A 29 9.21 -42.16 33.11
C ARG A 29 10.72 -41.90 33.19
N GLU A 30 11.26 -41.24 32.16
CA GLU A 30 12.71 -41.07 31.97
C GLU A 30 13.11 -39.59 31.93
N VAL A 31 12.19 -38.70 31.52
CA VAL A 31 12.46 -37.27 31.32
C VAL A 31 11.54 -36.44 32.22
N PRO A 32 12.11 -35.59 33.10
CA PRO A 32 11.33 -34.63 33.88
C PRO A 32 10.47 -33.72 33.01
N ALA A 33 9.24 -33.42 33.47
CA ALA A 33 8.28 -32.61 32.72
C ALA A 33 8.76 -31.18 32.44
N ASP A 34 9.60 -30.62 33.32
CA ASP A 34 10.21 -29.28 33.19
C ASP A 34 11.34 -29.22 32.14
N ARG A 35 11.70 -30.35 31.53
CA ARG A 35 12.62 -30.43 30.38
C ARG A 35 11.90 -30.68 29.06
N LEU A 36 10.58 -30.63 29.05
CA LEU A 36 9.74 -30.90 27.89
C LEU A 36 8.85 -29.69 27.60
N ALA A 37 8.69 -29.39 26.31
CA ALA A 37 7.75 -28.39 25.80
C ALA A 37 6.75 -29.02 24.83
N GLY A 38 5.56 -28.45 24.70
CA GLY A 38 4.55 -28.89 23.72
C GLY A 38 4.42 -27.91 22.56
N HIS A 39 4.54 -28.39 21.32
CA HIS A 39 4.27 -27.63 20.09
C HIS A 39 3.13 -28.28 19.33
N PHE A 40 1.95 -27.66 19.36
CA PHE A 40 0.73 -28.25 18.78
C PHE A 40 0.16 -27.37 17.66
N HIS A 41 -0.17 -28.01 16.55
CA HIS A 41 -0.92 -27.38 15.46
C HIS A 41 -2.42 -27.57 15.63
N ASP A 42 -3.22 -26.64 15.10
CA ASP A 42 -4.68 -26.65 15.21
C ASP A 42 -5.40 -26.86 13.88
N THR A 43 -4.79 -27.63 12.97
CA THR A 43 -5.37 -27.96 11.66
C THR A 43 -6.76 -28.58 11.78
N TYR A 44 -6.96 -29.51 12.72
CA TYR A 44 -8.22 -30.22 12.94
C TYR A 44 -8.92 -29.86 14.26
N GLY A 45 -8.59 -28.70 14.84
CA GLY A 45 -9.26 -28.21 16.06
C GLY A 45 -8.86 -28.94 17.35
N GLN A 46 -7.72 -29.63 17.37
CA GLN A 46 -7.24 -30.40 18.54
C GLN A 46 -6.17 -29.66 19.36
N GLY A 47 -5.62 -28.54 18.87
CA GLY A 47 -4.41 -27.92 19.44
C GLY A 47 -4.58 -27.52 20.91
N VAL A 48 -5.68 -26.82 21.24
CA VAL A 48 -5.99 -26.40 22.61
C VAL A 48 -6.21 -27.61 23.54
N ALA A 49 -6.89 -28.65 23.05
CA ALA A 49 -7.16 -29.85 23.84
C ALA A 49 -5.86 -30.62 24.15
N ASN A 50 -4.93 -30.64 23.19
CA ASN A 50 -3.60 -31.23 23.37
C ASN A 50 -2.75 -30.44 24.37
N VAL A 51 -2.76 -29.10 24.29
CA VAL A 51 -2.10 -28.23 25.27
C VAL A 51 -2.64 -28.51 26.68
N TYR A 52 -3.96 -28.53 26.84
CA TYR A 52 -4.57 -28.78 28.15
C TYR A 52 -4.20 -30.16 28.70
N ARG A 53 -4.24 -31.21 27.86
CA ARG A 53 -3.84 -32.56 28.26
C ARG A 53 -2.36 -32.63 28.66
N ALA A 54 -1.48 -31.98 27.92
CA ALA A 54 -0.07 -31.91 28.26
C ALA A 54 0.17 -31.13 29.57
N TYR A 55 -0.60 -30.07 29.81
CA TYR A 55 -0.57 -29.32 31.06
C TYR A 55 -0.97 -30.20 32.26
N GLU A 56 -2.03 -31.01 32.14
CA GLU A 56 -2.44 -31.97 33.19
C GLU A 56 -1.33 -32.98 33.52
N LYS A 57 -0.48 -33.32 32.54
CA LYS A 57 0.66 -34.22 32.70
C LYS A 57 1.93 -33.54 33.24
N GLY A 58 1.86 -32.24 33.54
CA GLY A 58 2.95 -31.51 34.18
C GLY A 58 3.78 -30.63 33.24
N ILE A 59 3.49 -30.61 31.93
CA ILE A 59 4.19 -29.73 30.97
C ILE A 59 3.80 -28.27 31.24
N ARG A 60 4.78 -27.36 31.18
CA ARG A 60 4.59 -25.92 31.47
C ARG A 60 5.03 -24.98 30.36
N THR A 61 5.82 -25.46 29.39
CA THR A 61 6.23 -24.68 28.23
C THR A 61 5.42 -25.10 27.00
N PHE A 62 4.82 -24.13 26.30
CA PHE A 62 4.04 -24.39 25.09
C PHE A 62 4.36 -23.37 24.00
N ASP A 63 4.62 -23.87 22.82
CA ASP A 63 4.75 -23.06 21.61
C ASP A 63 3.36 -22.77 21.03
N SER A 64 3.12 -21.51 20.68
CA SER A 64 1.88 -21.04 20.07
C SER A 64 2.15 -19.82 19.20
N SER A 65 1.14 -19.33 18.47
CA SER A 65 1.25 -18.09 17.71
C SER A 65 0.12 -17.11 18.01
N VAL A 66 0.50 -15.84 18.13
CA VAL A 66 -0.45 -14.72 18.22
C VAL A 66 -1.41 -14.78 17.03
N ALA A 67 -2.70 -14.55 17.27
CA ALA A 67 -3.77 -14.66 16.28
C ALA A 67 -3.88 -16.01 15.56
N GLY A 68 -3.18 -17.05 16.01
CA GLY A 68 -3.04 -18.30 15.24
C GLY A 68 -2.27 -18.09 13.93
N LEU A 69 -1.38 -17.09 13.87
CA LEU A 69 -0.56 -16.85 12.69
C LEU A 69 0.32 -18.05 12.36
N GLY A 70 0.40 -18.38 11.08
CA GLY A 70 1.15 -19.54 10.59
C GLY A 70 0.48 -20.15 9.36
N GLY A 71 0.71 -21.44 9.16
CA GLY A 71 0.25 -22.16 7.98
C GLY A 71 1.39 -22.48 7.02
N CYS A 72 1.24 -23.56 6.26
CA CYS A 72 2.25 -24.00 5.31
C CYS A 72 1.85 -23.56 3.90
N PRO A 73 2.67 -22.77 3.18
CA PRO A 73 2.36 -22.37 1.80
C PRO A 73 2.30 -23.57 0.83
N TYR A 74 2.80 -24.74 1.25
CA TYR A 74 2.83 -25.97 0.47
C TYR A 74 1.68 -26.94 0.78
N ALA A 75 0.87 -26.69 1.82
CA ALA A 75 -0.25 -27.56 2.23
C ALA A 75 -1.56 -26.77 2.41
N PRO A 76 -2.36 -26.61 1.34
CA PRO A 76 -3.64 -25.90 1.38
C PRO A 76 -4.58 -26.47 2.45
N GLY A 77 -5.01 -25.63 3.40
CA GLY A 77 -5.93 -26.01 4.49
C GLY A 77 -5.27 -26.27 5.84
N ALA A 78 -3.94 -26.33 5.93
CA ALA A 78 -3.24 -26.41 7.21
C ALA A 78 -3.27 -25.06 7.95
N ARG A 79 -4.06 -24.96 9.02
CA ARG A 79 -4.17 -23.73 9.84
C ARG A 79 -2.88 -23.38 10.61
N GLY A 80 -1.97 -24.34 10.79
CA GLY A 80 -0.68 -24.12 11.47
C GLY A 80 -0.80 -24.20 12.99
N ASN A 81 0.01 -23.41 13.69
CA ASN A 81 0.11 -23.39 15.16
C ASN A 81 -1.24 -23.10 15.86
N VAL A 82 -1.39 -23.63 17.08
CA VAL A 82 -2.49 -23.22 17.95
C VAL A 82 -2.38 -21.73 18.31
N ALA A 83 -3.52 -21.04 18.32
CA ALA A 83 -3.57 -19.62 18.65
C ALA A 83 -3.29 -19.38 20.14
N THR A 84 -2.41 -18.43 20.45
CA THR A 84 -2.07 -18.07 21.84
C THR A 84 -3.32 -17.60 22.59
N GLU A 85 -4.19 -16.79 21.98
CA GLU A 85 -5.43 -16.32 22.60
C GLU A 85 -6.37 -17.47 23.01
N ASP A 86 -6.47 -18.50 22.17
CA ASP A 86 -7.34 -19.66 22.42
C ASP A 86 -6.78 -20.49 23.60
N VAL A 87 -5.45 -20.64 23.68
CA VAL A 87 -4.77 -21.31 24.81
C VAL A 87 -4.94 -20.55 26.11
N ILE A 88 -4.63 -19.24 26.11
CA ILE A 88 -4.73 -18.40 27.31
C ILE A 88 -6.15 -18.42 27.86
N TYR A 89 -7.14 -18.23 26.98
CA TYR A 89 -8.53 -18.28 27.39
C TYR A 89 -8.91 -19.61 28.04
N THR A 90 -8.52 -20.75 27.45
CA THR A 90 -8.83 -22.06 28.03
C THR A 90 -8.15 -22.26 29.38
N LEU A 91 -6.87 -21.90 29.52
CA LEU A 91 -6.15 -22.05 30.78
C LEU A 91 -6.73 -21.16 31.88
N GLU A 92 -6.96 -19.88 31.60
CA GLU A 92 -7.50 -18.93 32.58
C GLU A 92 -8.93 -19.28 33.02
N ASN A 93 -9.79 -19.68 32.08
CA ASN A 93 -11.14 -20.15 32.42
C ASN A 93 -11.15 -21.52 33.11
N SER A 94 -10.02 -22.23 33.11
CA SER A 94 -9.82 -23.45 33.91
C SER A 94 -9.18 -23.18 35.28
N GLY A 95 -9.04 -21.90 35.67
CA GLY A 95 -8.44 -21.50 36.95
C GLY A 95 -6.91 -21.46 36.95
N ILE A 96 -6.27 -21.53 35.79
CA ILE A 96 -4.80 -21.51 35.66
C ILE A 96 -4.37 -20.09 35.30
N ASN A 97 -3.60 -19.45 36.19
CA ASN A 97 -3.07 -18.11 35.92
C ASN A 97 -1.92 -18.18 34.92
N THR A 98 -2.07 -17.49 33.80
CA THR A 98 -1.04 -17.41 32.75
C THR A 98 -0.16 -16.16 32.87
N GLY A 99 -0.62 -15.13 33.57
CA GLY A 99 0.02 -13.82 33.64
C GLY A 99 -0.07 -12.98 32.36
N VAL A 100 -0.83 -13.43 31.34
CA VAL A 100 -0.93 -12.76 30.04
C VAL A 100 -2.20 -11.92 29.97
N ASP A 101 -2.06 -10.67 29.56
CA ASP A 101 -3.19 -9.78 29.29
C ASP A 101 -3.83 -10.17 27.95
N LEU A 102 -4.90 -10.98 28.03
CA LEU A 102 -5.62 -11.50 26.86
C LEU A 102 -6.16 -10.37 25.97
N ASP A 103 -6.51 -9.22 26.55
CA ASP A 103 -7.06 -8.10 25.78
C ASP A 103 -6.01 -7.42 24.93
N LYS A 104 -4.85 -7.13 25.52
CA LYS A 104 -3.71 -6.62 24.75
C LYS A 104 -3.27 -7.61 23.69
N LEU A 105 -3.30 -8.91 23.99
CA LEU A 105 -2.94 -9.96 23.04
C LEU A 105 -3.88 -9.94 21.83
N ILE A 106 -5.19 -9.86 22.04
CA ILE A 106 -6.18 -9.75 20.94
C ILE A 106 -5.94 -8.47 20.11
N THR A 107 -5.64 -7.34 20.76
CA THR A 107 -5.33 -6.09 20.06
C THR A 107 -4.09 -6.23 19.17
N VAL A 108 -3.01 -6.79 19.71
CA VAL A 108 -1.77 -7.02 18.95
C VAL A 108 -2.03 -8.00 17.81
N GLY A 109 -2.75 -9.09 18.08
CA GLY A 109 -3.05 -10.11 17.09
C GLY A 109 -3.84 -9.59 15.90
N ARG A 110 -4.83 -8.72 16.14
CA ARG A 110 -5.52 -8.01 15.05
C ARG A 110 -4.57 -7.17 14.24
N TRP A 111 -3.83 -6.31 14.93
CA TRP A 111 -2.94 -5.37 14.28
C TRP A 111 -1.96 -6.10 13.36
N ILE A 112 -1.33 -7.19 13.84
CA ILE A 112 -0.37 -7.93 13.02
C ILE A 112 -1.06 -8.68 11.86
N SER A 113 -2.23 -9.28 12.06
CA SER A 113 -3.02 -9.89 10.98
C SER A 113 -3.35 -8.89 9.88
N ASP A 114 -3.75 -7.66 10.25
CA ASP A 114 -4.04 -6.58 9.31
C ASP A 114 -2.78 -6.11 8.58
N GLN A 115 -1.62 -6.04 9.27
CA GLN A 115 -0.35 -5.65 8.64
C GLN A 115 0.13 -6.65 7.58
N ILE A 116 -0.01 -7.96 7.84
CA ILE A 116 0.55 -9.01 6.99
C ILE A 116 -0.46 -9.64 6.03
N GLY A 117 -1.74 -9.24 6.11
CA GLY A 117 -2.81 -9.75 5.24
C GLY A 117 -3.15 -11.23 5.46
N ILE A 118 -2.80 -11.79 6.63
CA ILE A 118 -3.17 -13.16 7.01
C ILE A 118 -4.42 -13.07 7.90
N PRO A 119 -5.52 -13.79 7.57
CA PRO A 119 -6.74 -13.76 8.36
C PRO A 119 -6.50 -14.07 9.84
N TYR A 120 -7.15 -13.30 10.71
CA TYR A 120 -7.10 -13.50 12.16
C TYR A 120 -7.70 -14.87 12.53
N GLY A 121 -6.86 -15.81 12.98
CA GLY A 121 -7.18 -17.22 13.15
C GLY A 121 -7.71 -17.62 14.52
N SER A 122 -7.56 -16.77 15.56
CA SER A 122 -8.07 -17.08 16.91
C SER A 122 -9.60 -17.04 16.95
N ARG A 123 -10.21 -18.13 17.45
CA ARG A 123 -11.66 -18.23 17.65
C ARG A 123 -12.11 -17.38 18.84
N VAL A 124 -11.34 -17.39 19.92
CA VAL A 124 -11.62 -16.61 21.13
C VAL A 124 -11.54 -15.11 20.83
N GLY A 125 -10.47 -14.65 20.20
CA GLY A 125 -10.29 -13.24 19.87
C GLY A 125 -11.39 -12.71 18.95
N ALA A 126 -11.84 -13.52 18.00
CA ALA A 126 -13.00 -13.21 17.15
C ALA A 126 -14.30 -13.09 17.95
N ALA A 127 -14.57 -14.05 18.84
CA ALA A 127 -15.78 -14.08 19.67
C ALA A 127 -15.83 -12.92 20.68
N LEU A 128 -14.76 -12.69 21.43
CA LEU A 128 -14.69 -11.64 22.45
C LEU A 128 -14.82 -10.24 21.86
N THR A 129 -14.38 -10.07 20.61
CA THR A 129 -14.54 -8.78 19.94
C THR A 129 -15.95 -8.56 19.43
N SER A 130 -16.56 -9.58 18.83
CA SER A 130 -17.95 -9.50 18.39
C SER A 130 -18.88 -9.21 19.57
N LYS A 131 -18.63 -9.87 20.72
CA LYS A 131 -19.36 -9.64 21.97
C LYS A 131 -19.13 -8.23 22.52
N ARG A 132 -17.93 -7.67 22.40
CA ARG A 132 -17.65 -6.27 22.75
C ARG A 132 -18.37 -5.29 21.83
N ALA A 133 -18.37 -5.53 20.53
CA ALA A 133 -19.10 -4.70 19.57
C ALA A 133 -20.61 -4.74 19.81
N GLN A 134 -21.17 -5.85 20.29
CA GLN A 134 -22.58 -5.97 20.69
C GLN A 134 -22.86 -5.32 22.04
N ASN A 135 -22.01 -5.55 23.06
CA ASN A 135 -22.17 -4.94 24.38
C ASN A 135 -22.06 -3.41 24.32
N LEU A 136 -21.13 -2.89 23.51
CA LEU A 136 -20.99 -1.46 23.21
C LEU A 136 -22.20 -0.88 22.47
N ARG A 137 -22.94 -1.68 21.68
CA ARG A 137 -24.21 -1.29 21.03
C ARG A 137 -25.43 -1.34 21.97
N SER A 138 -25.37 -2.17 23.02
CA SER A 138 -26.45 -2.29 24.01
C SER A 138 -26.33 -1.33 25.19
N SER A 139 -25.13 -0.83 25.51
CA SER A 139 -24.88 0.12 26.60
C SER A 139 -24.93 1.61 26.18
N SER A 140 -25.03 1.88 24.88
CA SER A 140 -24.98 3.23 24.28
C SER A 140 -26.36 3.88 24.07
N SER A 141 -27.43 3.33 24.66
CA SER A 141 -28.77 3.95 24.58
C SER A 141 -28.98 5.17 25.48
N GLU A 142 -28.10 5.50 26.44
CA GLU A 142 -28.34 6.66 27.32
C GLU A 142 -27.16 7.61 27.60
N LYS A 143 -25.89 7.23 27.43
CA LYS A 143 -24.76 8.13 27.78
C LYS A 143 -23.50 7.89 26.96
N GLU A 144 -23.51 8.25 25.68
CA GLU A 144 -22.30 8.68 24.96
C GLU A 144 -22.72 9.30 23.63
N LYS A 145 -23.31 10.49 23.73
CA LYS A 145 -23.67 11.38 22.61
C LYS A 145 -22.59 12.42 22.33
N THR A 146 -21.37 12.20 22.81
CA THR A 146 -20.24 13.12 22.65
C THR A 146 -18.98 12.28 22.61
N GLU A 147 -18.28 12.36 21.47
CA GLU A 147 -16.91 11.86 21.25
C GLU A 147 -16.74 10.40 20.78
N ASN A 148 -17.34 10.07 19.63
CA ASN A 148 -16.63 9.43 18.52
C ASN A 148 -17.49 9.49 17.25
N SER A 149 -17.52 10.69 16.66
CA SER A 149 -17.84 10.82 15.25
C SER A 149 -16.60 10.39 14.46
N THR A 150 -16.58 9.19 13.90
CA THR A 150 -16.00 9.08 12.56
C THR A 150 -16.97 9.80 11.66
N ASP A 151 -16.77 11.12 11.54
CA ASP A 151 -17.44 11.91 10.52
C ASP A 151 -17.19 11.17 9.22
N LYS A 152 -18.22 10.55 8.65
CA LYS A 152 -18.23 10.25 7.23
C LYS A 152 -18.12 11.61 6.56
N ARG A 153 -16.88 12.07 6.36
CA ARG A 153 -16.57 13.27 5.61
C ARG A 153 -17.35 13.14 4.31
N ALA A 154 -18.14 14.15 3.98
CA ALA A 154 -18.90 14.15 2.74
C ALA A 154 -17.93 13.88 1.58
N ALA A 155 -18.35 13.08 0.61
CA ALA A 155 -17.55 12.78 -0.56
C ALA A 155 -17.04 14.07 -1.19
N ARG A 156 -15.77 14.09 -1.62
CA ARG A 156 -15.18 15.30 -2.19
C ARG A 156 -15.96 15.74 -3.43
N SER A 157 -16.35 17.02 -3.47
CA SER A 157 -16.97 17.62 -4.64
C SER A 157 -15.88 17.98 -5.67
N TRP A 158 -16.10 17.58 -6.92
CA TRP A 158 -15.19 17.83 -8.04
C TRP A 158 -15.86 18.75 -9.05
N GLU A 159 -15.23 19.89 -9.35
CA GLU A 159 -15.68 20.83 -10.35
C GLU A 159 -14.88 20.66 -11.65
N VAL A 160 -15.55 20.45 -12.77
CA VAL A 160 -14.86 20.30 -14.08
C VAL A 160 -14.31 21.66 -14.51
N VAL A 161 -12.99 21.73 -14.72
CA VAL A 161 -12.28 22.95 -15.16
C VAL A 161 -11.85 22.90 -16.62
N LYS A 162 -11.74 21.70 -17.20
CA LYS A 162 -11.41 21.49 -18.62
C LYS A 162 -11.98 20.16 -19.10
N ASP A 163 -12.54 20.13 -20.29
CA ASP A 163 -12.96 18.89 -20.96
C ASP A 163 -12.52 18.98 -22.42
N THR A 164 -11.66 18.05 -22.85
CA THR A 164 -11.14 18.01 -24.24
C THR A 164 -11.85 16.96 -25.10
N GLY A 165 -12.77 16.19 -24.52
CA GLY A 165 -13.32 14.97 -25.10
C GLY A 165 -12.38 13.75 -25.01
N GLU A 166 -11.06 13.96 -25.08
CA GLU A 166 -10.04 12.91 -24.91
C GLU A 166 -9.76 12.64 -23.41
N TYR A 167 -9.67 13.72 -22.63
CA TYR A 167 -9.55 13.67 -21.18
C TYR A 167 -10.26 14.88 -20.55
N ARG A 168 -10.58 14.76 -19.26
CA ARG A 168 -11.26 15.79 -18.47
C ARG A 168 -10.46 16.11 -17.22
N VAL A 169 -10.38 17.39 -16.86
CA VAL A 169 -9.73 17.86 -15.63
C VAL A 169 -10.79 18.43 -14.70
N ALA A 170 -10.84 17.95 -13.47
CA ALA A 170 -11.68 18.46 -12.41
C ALA A 170 -10.86 18.88 -11.18
N ARG A 171 -11.34 19.83 -10.38
CA ARG A 171 -10.67 20.33 -9.17
C ARG A 171 -11.48 20.03 -7.92
N SER A 172 -10.79 19.68 -6.85
CA SER A 172 -11.31 19.67 -5.49
C SER A 172 -10.25 20.23 -4.54
N GLY A 173 -10.43 21.47 -4.09
CA GLY A 173 -9.45 22.16 -3.24
C GLY A 173 -8.06 22.22 -3.88
N THR A 174 -7.10 21.53 -3.28
CA THR A 174 -5.70 21.47 -3.75
C THR A 174 -5.40 20.30 -4.70
N ALA A 175 -6.41 19.50 -5.03
CA ALA A 175 -6.27 18.35 -5.91
C ALA A 175 -6.86 18.62 -7.29
N LEU A 176 -6.14 18.20 -8.33
CA LEU A 176 -6.63 18.12 -9.71
C LEU A 176 -6.80 16.66 -10.09
N LYS A 177 -7.89 16.32 -10.76
CA LYS A 177 -8.20 14.97 -11.23
C LYS A 177 -8.35 14.97 -12.73
N VAL A 178 -7.46 14.24 -13.39
CA VAL A 178 -7.40 14.02 -14.83
C VAL A 178 -8.04 12.67 -15.13
N THR A 179 -9.18 12.67 -15.78
CA THR A 179 -9.95 11.48 -16.16
C THR A 179 -9.76 11.22 -17.65
N LEU A 180 -9.27 10.04 -18.04
CA LEU A 180 -9.29 9.60 -19.44
C LEU A 180 -10.73 9.24 -19.85
N THR A 181 -11.24 9.83 -20.93
CA THR A 181 -12.67 9.80 -21.30
C THR A 181 -12.95 9.10 -22.63
N ARG A 182 -12.09 8.16 -23.05
CA ARG A 182 -12.27 7.34 -24.28
C ARG A 182 -12.51 5.86 -23.95
N PRO A 183 -13.51 5.51 -23.10
CA PRO A 183 -13.69 4.14 -22.61
C PRO A 183 -13.99 3.14 -23.73
N LYS A 184 -14.62 3.59 -24.83
CA LYS A 184 -14.94 2.76 -26.00
C LYS A 184 -13.69 2.31 -26.76
N ASN A 185 -12.61 3.08 -26.68
CA ASN A 185 -11.33 2.82 -27.34
C ASN A 185 -10.28 2.27 -26.36
N GLY A 186 -10.70 1.82 -25.17
CA GLY A 186 -9.77 1.35 -24.14
C GLY A 186 -8.92 2.46 -23.52
N ASN A 187 -9.32 3.72 -23.68
CA ASN A 187 -8.52 4.89 -23.32
C ASN A 187 -7.12 4.88 -23.97
N SER A 188 -7.04 4.44 -25.23
CA SER A 188 -5.80 4.53 -26.02
C SER A 188 -5.36 5.99 -26.17
N MET A 189 -4.05 6.20 -26.19
CA MET A 189 -3.43 7.52 -26.25
C MET A 189 -3.31 7.98 -27.71
N THR A 190 -4.01 9.06 -28.03
CA THR A 190 -3.88 9.79 -29.30
C THR A 190 -2.78 10.84 -29.20
N ASP A 191 -2.30 11.35 -30.33
CA ASP A 191 -1.35 12.47 -30.37
C ASP A 191 -1.87 13.71 -29.60
N ALA A 192 -3.14 14.06 -29.77
CA ALA A 192 -3.77 15.18 -29.08
C ALA A 192 -3.83 14.96 -27.56
N MET A 193 -4.06 13.73 -27.12
CA MET A 193 -4.00 13.37 -25.70
C MET A 193 -2.57 13.47 -25.16
N LEU A 194 -1.57 12.94 -25.89
CA LEU A 194 -0.16 13.00 -25.50
C LEU A 194 0.31 14.44 -25.32
N GLU A 195 0.08 15.30 -26.32
CA GLU A 195 0.46 16.71 -26.29
C GLU A 195 -0.31 17.46 -25.18
N GLY A 196 -1.63 17.29 -25.13
CA GLY A 196 -2.47 17.98 -24.16
C GLY A 196 -2.15 17.62 -22.71
N LEU A 197 -1.87 16.34 -22.41
CA LEU A 197 -1.45 15.92 -21.08
C LEU A 197 -0.02 16.41 -20.78
N THR A 198 0.89 16.37 -21.75
CA THR A 198 2.27 16.88 -21.57
C THR A 198 2.26 18.35 -21.16
N ASP A 199 1.49 19.18 -21.87
CA ASP A 199 1.35 20.61 -21.56
C ASP A 199 0.70 20.84 -20.19
N LEU A 200 -0.29 20.04 -19.84
CA LEU A 200 -0.90 20.08 -18.51
C LEU A 200 0.16 19.82 -17.43
N PHE A 201 0.86 18.68 -17.47
CA PHE A 201 1.83 18.30 -16.45
C PHE A 201 3.00 19.29 -16.37
N ARG A 202 3.49 19.80 -17.50
CA ARG A 202 4.54 20.84 -17.53
C ARG A 202 4.10 22.18 -16.97
N SER A 203 2.80 22.49 -16.97
CA SER A 203 2.27 23.76 -16.47
C SER A 203 1.75 23.71 -15.04
N LEU A 204 1.63 22.52 -14.42
CA LEU A 204 1.10 22.36 -13.06
C LEU A 204 1.82 23.23 -12.02
N HIS A 205 3.14 23.40 -12.13
CA HIS A 205 3.93 24.20 -11.20
C HIS A 205 3.50 25.68 -11.15
N LYS A 206 2.76 26.17 -12.16
CA LYS A 206 2.26 27.56 -12.23
C LYS A 206 0.98 27.76 -11.42
N ASP A 207 0.26 26.68 -11.10
CA ASP A 207 -0.95 26.73 -10.30
C ASP A 207 -0.60 26.69 -8.80
N PRO A 208 -0.79 27.80 -8.06
CA PRO A 208 -0.42 27.88 -6.65
C PRO A 208 -1.27 26.99 -5.74
N LEU A 209 -2.35 26.40 -6.25
CA LEU A 209 -3.26 25.53 -5.51
C LEU A 209 -3.12 24.06 -5.88
N ALA A 210 -2.45 23.70 -6.99
CA ALA A 210 -2.30 22.30 -7.39
C ALA A 210 -1.17 21.62 -6.61
N TYR A 211 -1.52 20.83 -5.59
CA TYR A 211 -0.57 20.05 -4.77
C TYR A 211 -0.58 18.58 -5.13
N HIS A 212 -1.74 18.06 -5.53
CA HIS A 212 -1.93 16.66 -5.89
C HIS A 212 -2.58 16.56 -7.26
N VAL A 213 -2.12 15.62 -8.08
CA VAL A 213 -2.69 15.34 -9.40
C VAL A 213 -3.03 13.86 -9.50
N ILE A 214 -4.30 13.59 -9.73
CA ILE A 214 -4.83 12.24 -9.86
C ILE A 214 -5.00 11.94 -11.34
N LEU A 215 -4.51 10.80 -11.81
CA LEU A 215 -4.81 10.26 -13.12
C LEU A 215 -5.75 9.05 -12.95
N GLU A 216 -6.97 9.17 -13.47
CA GLU A 216 -7.99 8.12 -13.46
C GLU A 216 -8.53 7.89 -14.87
N ALA A 217 -9.37 6.87 -15.04
CA ALA A 217 -9.96 6.54 -16.32
C ALA A 217 -11.42 6.08 -16.19
N GLU A 218 -12.22 6.36 -17.21
CA GLU A 218 -13.57 5.85 -17.34
C GLU A 218 -13.61 4.46 -17.98
N GLY A 219 -14.66 3.70 -17.68
CA GLY A 219 -14.95 2.43 -18.33
C GLY A 219 -14.21 1.23 -17.77
N LYS A 220 -13.98 0.23 -18.62
CA LYS A 220 -13.39 -1.07 -18.24
C LYS A 220 -11.87 -1.02 -18.11
N TYR A 221 -11.21 -0.32 -19.02
CA TYR A 221 -9.75 -0.27 -19.11
C TYR A 221 -9.25 1.00 -18.45
N PHE A 222 -8.07 0.94 -17.84
CA PHE A 222 -7.38 2.17 -17.45
C PHE A 222 -6.81 2.84 -18.70
N CYS A 223 -5.94 2.14 -19.43
CA CYS A 223 -5.39 2.58 -20.71
C CYS A 223 -4.79 1.39 -21.47
N THR A 224 -5.09 1.26 -22.76
CA THR A 224 -4.57 0.19 -23.63
C THR A 224 -3.29 0.56 -24.38
N GLY A 225 -2.71 1.74 -24.12
CA GLY A 225 -1.46 2.18 -24.75
C GLY A 225 -1.70 2.96 -26.05
N MET A 226 -0.86 2.72 -27.06
CA MET A 226 -0.89 3.43 -28.34
C MET A 226 -2.23 3.25 -29.07
N ASP A 227 -2.77 4.34 -29.63
CA ASP A 227 -3.93 4.24 -30.52
C ASP A 227 -3.51 3.75 -31.91
N LEU A 228 -3.90 2.52 -32.26
CA LEU A 228 -3.63 1.89 -33.55
C LEU A 228 -4.75 2.13 -34.58
N SER A 229 -5.83 2.83 -34.20
CA SER A 229 -7.02 2.96 -35.05
C SER A 229 -6.92 3.99 -36.18
N GLY A 230 -5.77 4.68 -36.31
CA GLY A 230 -5.60 5.81 -37.23
C GLY A 230 -4.43 5.68 -38.20
N GLY A 231 -4.45 4.68 -39.10
CA GLY A 231 -3.65 4.68 -40.34
C GLY A 231 -2.16 5.00 -40.22
N THR A 232 -1.55 4.78 -39.05
CA THR A 232 -0.16 5.11 -38.78
C THR A 232 0.72 4.23 -39.67
N ASN A 233 1.40 4.87 -40.62
CA ASN A 233 2.25 4.19 -41.57
C ASN A 233 3.52 3.74 -40.82
N THR A 234 3.55 2.49 -40.34
CA THR A 234 4.66 1.89 -39.55
C THR A 234 5.94 1.67 -40.35
N THR A 235 6.08 2.36 -41.48
CA THR A 235 7.22 2.33 -42.41
C THR A 235 7.84 3.72 -42.58
N ASP A 236 7.24 4.75 -41.99
CA ASP A 236 7.75 6.13 -42.01
C ASP A 236 8.54 6.42 -40.74
N MET A 237 9.87 6.22 -40.83
CA MET A 237 10.83 6.48 -39.75
C MET A 237 10.74 7.92 -39.20
N SER A 238 10.27 8.88 -40.00
CA SER A 238 10.12 10.28 -39.56
C SER A 238 8.90 10.51 -38.65
N GLY A 239 7.84 9.71 -38.83
CA GLY A 239 6.68 9.68 -37.94
C GLY A 239 6.94 8.94 -36.62
N GLU A 240 7.79 7.91 -36.66
CA GLU A 240 8.19 7.13 -35.48
C GLU A 240 9.01 7.95 -34.47
N GLU A 241 9.97 8.75 -34.95
CA GLU A 241 10.77 9.62 -34.08
C GLU A 241 9.91 10.69 -33.40
N ASN A 242 8.90 11.20 -34.10
CA ASN A 242 7.94 12.16 -33.55
C ASN A 242 7.03 11.51 -32.48
N TYR A 243 6.52 10.30 -32.73
CA TYR A 243 5.69 9.61 -31.74
C TYR A 243 6.48 9.20 -30.48
N TYR A 244 7.70 8.68 -30.64
CA TYR A 244 8.61 8.41 -29.52
C TYR A 244 8.80 9.65 -28.65
N GLN A 245 9.10 10.80 -29.27
CA GLN A 245 9.31 12.06 -28.55
C GLN A 245 8.06 12.50 -27.78
N LYS A 246 6.86 12.35 -28.36
CA LYS A 246 5.59 12.69 -27.67
C LYS A 246 5.34 11.80 -26.45
N VAL A 247 5.52 10.49 -26.61
CA VAL A 247 5.33 9.52 -25.52
C VAL A 247 6.36 9.73 -24.40
N ALA A 248 7.64 9.89 -24.76
CA ALA A 248 8.70 10.18 -23.79
C ALA A 248 8.44 11.52 -23.09
N ALA A 249 8.02 12.56 -23.82
CA ALA A 249 7.72 13.86 -23.25
C ALA A 249 6.60 13.81 -22.20
N LEU A 250 5.54 13.03 -22.44
CA LEU A 250 4.47 12.85 -21.47
C LEU A 250 4.98 12.16 -20.20
N PHE A 251 5.64 11.02 -20.32
CA PHE A 251 6.10 10.28 -19.14
C PHE A 251 7.13 11.05 -18.33
N GLU A 252 8.07 11.74 -18.99
CA GLU A 252 9.02 12.62 -18.31
C GLU A 252 8.32 13.80 -17.63
N ALA A 253 7.25 14.36 -18.22
CA ALA A 253 6.47 15.43 -17.61
C ALA A 253 5.74 14.98 -16.34
N ILE A 254 5.20 13.76 -16.32
CA ILE A 254 4.58 13.18 -15.12
C ILE A 254 5.65 12.88 -14.06
N ASP A 255 6.74 12.24 -14.46
CA ASP A 255 7.83 11.83 -13.55
C ASP A 255 8.53 13.03 -12.89
N HIS A 256 8.65 14.16 -13.61
CA HIS A 256 9.26 15.39 -13.10
C HIS A 256 8.26 16.38 -12.49
N ALA A 257 6.95 16.07 -12.46
CA ALA A 257 5.97 16.96 -11.86
C ALA A 257 6.28 17.15 -10.36
N PRO A 258 6.38 18.40 -9.86
CA PRO A 258 6.69 18.65 -8.45
C PRO A 258 5.51 18.33 -7.52
N GLN A 259 4.29 18.24 -8.07
CA GLN A 259 3.11 17.77 -7.36
C GLN A 259 3.17 16.27 -7.09
N THR A 260 2.48 15.82 -6.04
CA THR A 260 2.25 14.39 -5.80
C THR A 260 1.29 13.85 -6.86
N THR A 261 1.76 12.92 -7.68
CA THR A 261 0.98 12.29 -8.74
C THR A 261 0.44 10.92 -8.30
N ILE A 262 -0.85 10.68 -8.52
CA ILE A 262 -1.56 9.48 -8.05
C ILE A 262 -2.25 8.82 -9.23
N ALA A 263 -1.91 7.59 -9.56
CA ALA A 263 -2.66 6.77 -10.51
C ALA A 263 -3.80 6.04 -9.77
N LEU A 264 -5.04 6.30 -10.17
CA LEU A 264 -6.25 5.64 -9.67
C LEU A 264 -6.76 4.65 -10.72
N ILE A 265 -6.47 3.37 -10.51
CA ILE A 265 -6.49 2.36 -11.57
C ILE A 265 -7.68 1.42 -11.38
N ASN A 266 -8.68 1.59 -12.23
CA ASN A 266 -9.96 0.88 -12.22
C ASN A 266 -9.92 -0.51 -12.89
N GLY A 267 -8.98 -0.74 -13.81
CA GLY A 267 -8.97 -1.93 -14.64
C GLY A 267 -7.67 -2.12 -15.44
N PRO A 268 -7.69 -2.98 -16.47
CA PRO A 268 -6.49 -3.43 -17.17
C PRO A 268 -5.68 -2.29 -17.85
N CYS A 269 -4.35 -2.46 -17.81
CA CYS A 269 -3.33 -1.57 -18.36
C CYS A 269 -2.45 -2.32 -19.36
N PHE A 270 -2.28 -1.78 -20.56
CA PHE A 270 -1.41 -2.35 -21.60
C PHE A 270 -0.42 -1.31 -22.13
N GLY A 271 0.80 -1.75 -22.42
CA GLY A 271 1.87 -0.93 -23.00
C GLY A 271 1.97 0.46 -22.38
N GLY A 272 1.73 1.52 -23.15
CA GLY A 272 1.75 2.90 -22.64
C GLY A 272 0.86 3.16 -21.42
N GLY A 273 -0.23 2.42 -21.24
CA GLY A 273 -1.05 2.45 -20.03
C GLY A 273 -0.31 1.95 -18.78
N VAL A 274 0.58 0.95 -18.93
CA VAL A 274 1.51 0.55 -17.86
C VAL A 274 2.45 1.71 -17.52
N GLY A 275 3.00 2.38 -18.54
CA GLY A 275 3.83 3.57 -18.37
C GLY A 275 3.14 4.66 -17.55
N LEU A 276 1.87 4.98 -17.85
CA LEU A 276 1.12 6.02 -17.14
C LEU A 276 1.01 5.72 -15.64
N THR A 277 0.85 4.44 -15.28
CA THR A 277 0.74 4.04 -13.87
C THR A 277 2.03 4.19 -13.08
N PHE A 278 3.18 3.89 -13.68
CA PHE A 278 4.49 3.88 -13.00
C PHE A 278 5.32 5.15 -13.22
N ALA A 279 4.88 6.05 -14.11
CA ALA A 279 5.37 7.42 -14.16
C ALA A 279 4.80 8.26 -13.00
N CYS A 280 3.63 7.89 -12.44
CA CYS A 280 3.07 8.55 -11.26
C CYS A 280 3.87 8.20 -9.98
N ASP A 281 3.63 8.90 -8.87
CA ASP A 281 4.28 8.67 -7.57
C ASP A 281 3.59 7.62 -6.72
N VAL A 282 2.26 7.50 -6.80
CA VAL A 282 1.44 6.59 -5.98
C VAL A 282 0.43 5.84 -6.83
N ARG A 283 0.15 4.58 -6.49
CA ARG A 283 -0.86 3.75 -7.17
C ARG A 283 -1.91 3.22 -6.21
N LEU A 284 -3.16 3.64 -6.43
CA LEU A 284 -4.36 3.16 -5.74
C LEU A 284 -5.18 2.35 -6.74
N VAL A 285 -5.40 1.06 -6.47
CA VAL A 285 -5.85 0.09 -7.48
C VAL A 285 -7.07 -0.69 -7.05
N SER A 286 -7.93 -0.95 -8.03
CA SER A 286 -9.01 -1.94 -7.95
C SER A 286 -8.42 -3.36 -8.08
N PRO A 287 -8.99 -4.39 -7.43
CA PRO A 287 -8.67 -5.80 -7.67
C PRO A 287 -8.84 -6.24 -9.13
N LYS A 288 -9.57 -5.47 -9.95
CA LYS A 288 -9.76 -5.73 -11.38
C LYS A 288 -8.64 -5.18 -12.26
N ALA A 289 -7.71 -4.42 -11.69
CA ALA A 289 -6.55 -3.92 -12.40
C ALA A 289 -5.60 -5.05 -12.75
N CYS A 290 -4.90 -4.91 -13.87
CA CYS A 290 -3.80 -5.79 -14.22
C CYS A 290 -2.86 -5.08 -15.18
N TRP A 291 -1.60 -5.51 -15.24
CA TRP A 291 -0.60 -4.93 -16.13
C TRP A 291 -0.05 -5.99 -17.06
N THR A 292 -0.07 -5.71 -18.36
CA THR A 292 0.43 -6.63 -19.38
C THR A 292 1.37 -5.90 -20.35
N LEU A 293 2.60 -6.41 -20.45
CA LEU A 293 3.62 -5.97 -21.41
C LEU A 293 3.56 -6.85 -22.67
N SER A 294 2.46 -6.74 -23.42
CA SER A 294 2.16 -7.62 -24.56
C SER A 294 3.03 -7.37 -25.80
N GLU A 295 3.89 -6.36 -25.79
CA GLU A 295 4.72 -5.96 -26.94
C GLU A 295 5.58 -7.12 -27.46
N VAL A 296 6.13 -7.94 -26.55
CA VAL A 296 6.97 -9.09 -26.91
C VAL A 296 6.23 -10.09 -27.80
N LYS A 297 4.90 -10.18 -27.68
CA LYS A 297 4.06 -11.11 -28.46
C LYS A 297 3.91 -10.70 -29.92
N ILE A 298 4.27 -9.47 -30.26
CA ILE A 298 4.18 -8.91 -31.61
C ILE A 298 5.53 -8.36 -32.11
N GLY A 299 6.64 -8.73 -31.45
CA GLY A 299 7.99 -8.36 -31.87
C GLY A 299 8.41 -6.93 -31.53
N VAL A 300 7.69 -6.24 -30.64
CA VAL A 300 8.10 -4.93 -30.10
C VAL A 300 8.58 -5.05 -28.65
N SER A 301 9.20 -3.99 -28.15
CA SER A 301 9.63 -3.88 -26.75
C SER A 301 8.94 -2.70 -26.07
N PRO A 302 8.63 -2.79 -24.76
CA PRO A 302 8.13 -1.67 -23.97
C PRO A 302 9.26 -0.65 -23.66
N ALA A 303 9.91 -0.13 -24.70
CA ALA A 303 11.17 0.59 -24.61
C ALA A 303 11.05 1.89 -23.80
N VAL A 304 10.10 2.76 -24.15
CA VAL A 304 9.94 4.07 -23.49
C VAL A 304 9.52 3.94 -22.03
N ILE A 305 8.63 2.99 -21.75
CA ILE A 305 8.07 2.80 -20.40
C ILE A 305 9.02 2.02 -19.47
N SER A 306 10.04 1.35 -20.03
CA SER A 306 10.94 0.47 -19.28
C SER A 306 11.64 1.19 -18.12
N LYS A 307 12.08 2.44 -18.31
CA LYS A 307 12.72 3.26 -17.27
C LYS A 307 11.85 3.38 -16.02
N PHE A 308 10.56 3.63 -16.19
CA PHE A 308 9.62 3.87 -15.09
C PHE A 308 9.20 2.56 -14.43
N LEU A 309 8.85 1.53 -15.23
CA LEU A 309 8.40 0.27 -14.66
C LEU A 309 9.54 -0.50 -13.98
N VAL A 310 10.77 -0.49 -14.52
CA VAL A 310 11.91 -1.21 -13.92
C VAL A 310 12.32 -0.58 -12.59
N ARG A 311 12.22 0.75 -12.47
CA ARG A 311 12.42 1.46 -11.19
C ARG A 311 11.48 0.93 -10.11
N GLU A 312 10.20 0.77 -10.45
CA GLU A 312 9.17 0.43 -9.46
C GLU A 312 9.08 -1.08 -9.22
N TRP A 313 9.19 -1.92 -10.25
CA TRP A 313 9.02 -3.37 -10.15
C TRP A 313 10.31 -4.10 -9.76
N GLY A 314 11.44 -3.41 -9.89
CA GLY A 314 12.76 -4.02 -9.82
C GLY A 314 13.09 -4.88 -11.06
N PRO A 315 14.38 -5.17 -11.28
CA PRO A 315 14.87 -5.80 -12.50
C PRO A 315 14.47 -7.27 -12.68
N SER A 316 13.99 -7.94 -11.63
CA SER A 316 13.56 -9.34 -11.70
C SER A 316 12.13 -9.44 -12.23
N THR A 317 11.17 -8.82 -11.54
CA THR A 317 9.76 -8.81 -11.93
C THR A 317 9.56 -8.14 -13.28
N ALA A 318 10.23 -7.00 -13.53
CA ALA A 318 10.16 -6.32 -14.82
C ALA A 318 10.62 -7.22 -15.98
N ARG A 319 11.77 -7.89 -15.82
CA ARG A 319 12.31 -8.77 -16.86
C ARG A 319 11.39 -9.95 -17.15
N GLU A 320 10.86 -10.59 -16.12
CA GLU A 320 9.93 -11.70 -16.31
C GLU A 320 8.68 -11.23 -17.06
N GLY A 321 8.04 -10.15 -16.61
CA GLY A 321 6.86 -9.58 -17.28
C GLY A 321 7.13 -9.15 -18.73
N MET A 322 8.30 -8.56 -19.01
CA MET A 322 8.70 -8.14 -20.36
C MET A 322 8.96 -9.33 -21.29
N LEU A 323 9.48 -10.45 -20.78
CA LEU A 323 9.80 -11.63 -21.59
C LEU A 323 8.58 -12.53 -21.81
N SER A 324 7.71 -12.67 -20.82
CA SER A 324 6.52 -13.53 -20.90
C SER A 324 5.32 -12.81 -21.53
N GLY A 325 5.25 -11.48 -21.37
CA GLY A 325 4.08 -10.68 -21.74
C GLY A 325 2.79 -11.17 -21.06
N ARG A 326 2.91 -11.80 -19.89
CA ARG A 326 1.78 -12.28 -19.10
C ARG A 326 1.08 -11.14 -18.38
N GLU A 327 -0.09 -11.44 -17.87
CA GLU A 327 -0.79 -10.57 -16.94
C GLU A 327 -0.12 -10.60 -15.56
N ILE A 328 0.10 -9.42 -14.97
CA ILE A 328 0.57 -9.24 -13.60
C ILE A 328 -0.55 -8.63 -12.77
N THR A 329 -0.79 -9.25 -11.61
CA THR A 329 -1.88 -8.91 -10.70
C THR A 329 -1.52 -7.77 -9.74
N PRO A 330 -2.51 -7.06 -9.16
CA PRO A 330 -2.27 -6.05 -8.13
C PRO A 330 -1.52 -6.60 -6.92
N GLU A 331 -1.80 -7.83 -6.50
CA GLU A 331 -1.19 -8.47 -5.34
C GLU A 331 0.30 -8.74 -5.55
N GLU A 332 0.71 -9.13 -6.76
CA GLU A 332 2.12 -9.30 -7.11
C GLU A 332 2.89 -7.99 -6.99
N LEU A 333 2.34 -6.90 -7.53
CA LEU A 333 2.99 -5.59 -7.48
C LEU A 333 2.91 -4.95 -6.09
N TRP A 334 1.90 -5.28 -5.29
CA TRP A 334 1.79 -4.83 -3.91
C TRP A 334 2.87 -5.47 -3.02
N ARG A 335 3.14 -6.77 -3.20
CA ARG A 335 4.18 -7.50 -2.45
C ARG A 335 5.58 -6.91 -2.61
N ILE A 336 5.86 -6.26 -3.73
CA ILE A 336 7.15 -5.62 -4.02
C ILE A 336 7.15 -4.10 -3.81
N GLY A 337 6.04 -3.53 -3.33
CA GLY A 337 5.90 -2.09 -3.07
C GLY A 337 5.64 -1.22 -4.30
N ALA A 338 5.46 -1.80 -5.50
CA ALA A 338 5.15 -1.05 -6.71
C ALA A 338 3.69 -0.55 -6.72
N VAL A 339 2.79 -1.27 -6.05
CA VAL A 339 1.41 -0.85 -5.76
C VAL A 339 1.29 -0.44 -4.30
N HIS A 340 0.63 0.70 -4.03
CA HIS A 340 0.61 1.29 -2.68
C HIS A 340 -0.65 0.90 -1.89
N ALA A 341 -1.79 0.72 -2.55
CA ALA A 341 -2.99 0.23 -1.91
C ALA A 341 -3.97 -0.41 -2.91
N ILE A 342 -4.57 -1.52 -2.50
CA ILE A 342 -5.65 -2.20 -3.23
C ILE A 342 -6.96 -1.93 -2.49
N THR A 343 -8.06 -1.65 -3.21
CA THR A 343 -9.38 -1.47 -2.58
C THR A 343 -9.86 -2.75 -1.93
N ALA A 344 -10.33 -2.63 -0.68
CA ALA A 344 -10.96 -3.72 0.03
C ALA A 344 -12.33 -4.07 -0.59
N GLU A 345 -12.88 -5.23 -0.21
CA GLU A 345 -14.23 -5.62 -0.62
C GLU A 345 -15.26 -4.56 -0.19
N GLY A 346 -16.09 -4.10 -1.13
CA GLY A 346 -17.08 -3.05 -0.90
C GLY A 346 -16.52 -1.62 -0.82
N GLU A 347 -15.21 -1.42 -0.86
CA GLU A 347 -14.58 -0.09 -0.93
C GLU A 347 -14.50 0.40 -2.38
N SER A 348 -14.93 1.63 -2.64
CA SER A 348 -14.77 2.26 -3.95
C SER A 348 -13.40 2.93 -4.08
N LEU A 349 -12.87 3.01 -5.31
CA LEU A 349 -11.66 3.78 -5.61
C LEU A 349 -11.79 5.25 -5.19
N ALA A 350 -12.99 5.84 -5.35
CA ALA A 350 -13.27 7.20 -4.92
C ALA A 350 -13.12 7.37 -3.40
N SER A 351 -13.68 6.45 -2.60
CA SER A 351 -13.52 6.49 -1.14
C SER A 351 -12.07 6.29 -0.72
N LYS A 352 -11.34 5.38 -1.38
CA LYS A 352 -9.91 5.18 -1.09
C LYS A 352 -9.09 6.42 -1.43
N LEU A 353 -9.38 7.08 -2.56
CA LEU A 353 -8.75 8.32 -2.94
C LEU A 353 -9.04 9.43 -1.91
N ASP A 354 -10.29 9.62 -1.50
CA ASP A 354 -10.67 10.65 -0.54
C ASP A 354 -9.91 10.49 0.79
N ASN A 355 -9.82 9.26 1.29
CA ASN A 355 -9.05 8.91 2.48
C ASN A 355 -7.55 9.19 2.32
N TYR A 356 -7.00 8.94 1.13
CA TYR A 356 -5.58 9.19 0.86
C TYR A 356 -5.28 10.69 0.74
N LEU A 357 -6.16 11.45 0.09
CA LEU A 357 -6.07 12.91 0.02
C LEU A 357 -6.21 13.56 1.40
N ASP A 358 -7.05 13.01 2.29
CA ASP A 358 -7.16 13.46 3.69
C ASP A 358 -5.84 13.32 4.45
N GLN A 359 -5.05 12.28 4.14
CA GLN A 359 -3.71 12.11 4.73
C GLN A 359 -2.73 13.12 4.13
N LEU A 360 -2.79 13.33 2.81
CA LEU A 360 -1.93 14.27 2.11
C LEU A 360 -2.20 15.74 2.45
N GLU A 361 -3.39 16.09 2.96
CA GLU A 361 -3.69 17.44 3.49
C GLU A 361 -2.70 17.89 4.57
N LYS A 362 -2.06 16.93 5.26
CA LYS A 362 -1.04 17.19 6.29
C LYS A 362 0.38 17.29 5.74
N ALA A 363 0.59 16.92 4.48
CA ALA A 363 1.90 16.96 3.84
C ALA A 363 2.14 18.34 3.20
N ALA A 364 3.29 18.92 3.50
CA ALA A 364 3.67 20.23 2.95
C ALA A 364 4.05 20.07 1.47
N PRO A 365 3.43 20.82 0.54
CA PRO A 365 3.61 20.60 -0.90
C PRO A 365 5.05 20.81 -1.38
N ARG A 366 5.79 21.77 -0.82
CA ARG A 366 7.18 22.00 -1.24
C ARG A 366 8.11 20.91 -0.70
N SER A 367 7.94 20.49 0.56
CA SER A 367 8.66 19.34 1.12
C SER A 367 8.37 18.06 0.36
N ALA A 368 7.12 17.82 -0.06
CA ALA A 368 6.77 16.67 -0.90
C ALA A 368 7.54 16.68 -2.24
N ALA A 369 7.63 17.85 -2.89
CA ALA A 369 8.41 18.01 -4.12
C ALA A 369 9.92 17.75 -3.91
N VAL A 370 10.50 18.20 -2.78
CA VAL A 370 11.90 17.88 -2.43
C VAL A 370 12.08 16.37 -2.22
N ASN A 371 11.15 15.72 -1.49
CA ASN A 371 11.24 14.29 -1.20
C ASN A 371 11.19 13.43 -2.47
N LYS A 372 10.37 13.82 -3.45
CA LYS A 372 10.33 13.17 -4.77
C LYS A 372 11.68 13.24 -5.48
N GLU A 373 12.29 14.43 -5.48
CA GLU A 373 13.60 14.64 -6.09
C GLU A 373 14.73 13.87 -5.38
N LEU A 374 14.69 13.81 -4.04
CA LEU A 374 15.62 13.02 -3.24
C LEU A 374 15.51 11.52 -3.57
N ALA A 375 14.28 10.99 -3.62
CA ALA A 375 14.03 9.59 -3.97
C ALA A 375 14.52 9.26 -5.40
N ARG A 376 14.22 10.15 -6.36
CA ARG A 376 14.62 10.00 -7.76
C ARG A 376 16.14 9.97 -7.93
N ARG A 377 16.86 10.90 -7.31
CA ARG A 377 18.34 10.94 -7.38
C ARG A 377 18.98 9.76 -6.67
N ALA A 378 18.43 9.32 -5.54
CA ALA A 378 18.91 8.13 -4.83
C ALA A 378 18.81 6.86 -5.68
N TRP A 379 17.82 6.78 -6.58
CA TRP A 379 17.71 5.68 -7.53
C TRP A 379 18.67 5.82 -8.72
N LEU A 380 18.71 6.98 -9.37
CA LEU A 380 19.46 7.16 -10.62
C LEU A 380 20.97 7.12 -10.42
N GLU A 381 21.47 7.77 -9.37
CA GLU A 381 22.90 8.03 -9.17
C GLU A 381 23.28 7.92 -7.69
N PRO A 382 23.11 6.75 -7.05
CA PRO A 382 23.41 6.58 -5.63
C PRO A 382 24.89 6.86 -5.34
N GLY A 383 25.15 7.72 -4.35
CA GLY A 383 26.49 8.13 -3.94
C GLY A 383 27.14 9.19 -4.82
N SER A 384 26.43 9.76 -5.80
CA SER A 384 27.00 10.79 -6.68
C SER A 384 27.18 12.14 -5.97
N PRO A 385 28.14 12.98 -6.43
CA PRO A 385 28.27 14.36 -5.94
C PRO A 385 26.97 15.17 -6.09
N ASP A 386 26.23 14.93 -7.17
CA ASP A 386 24.92 15.56 -7.42
C ASP A 386 23.89 15.19 -6.35
N GLN A 387 23.85 13.91 -5.94
CA GLN A 387 22.98 13.47 -4.85
C GLN A 387 23.38 14.16 -3.53
N ALA A 388 24.67 14.21 -3.22
CA ALA A 388 25.17 14.86 -2.00
C ALA A 388 24.81 16.36 -1.98
N ALA A 389 25.01 17.07 -3.09
CA ALA A 389 24.67 18.48 -3.24
C ALA A 389 23.15 18.72 -3.07
N LEU A 390 22.30 17.82 -3.60
CA LEU A 390 20.86 17.89 -3.39
C LEU A 390 20.48 17.71 -1.92
N VAL A 391 21.08 16.73 -1.23
CA VAL A 391 20.82 16.46 0.19
C VAL A 391 21.21 17.66 1.05
N GLU A 392 22.40 18.22 0.81
CA GLU A 392 22.89 19.42 1.51
C GLU A 392 21.94 20.61 1.29
N LYS A 393 21.55 20.87 0.03
CA LYS A 393 20.59 21.93 -0.30
C LYS A 393 19.23 21.71 0.38
N ALA A 394 18.71 20.50 0.39
CA ALA A 394 17.46 20.17 1.05
C ALA A 394 17.54 20.45 2.56
N PHE A 395 18.64 20.08 3.21
CA PHE A 395 18.87 20.32 4.63
C PHE A 395 18.91 21.82 4.97
N HIS A 396 19.63 22.62 4.18
CA HIS A 396 19.71 24.07 4.40
C HIS A 396 18.37 24.78 4.18
N THR A 397 17.61 24.38 3.17
CA THR A 397 16.34 25.05 2.83
C THR A 397 15.17 24.59 3.72
N MET A 398 15.27 23.42 4.37
CA MET A 398 14.21 22.91 5.26
C MET A 398 13.92 23.86 6.44
N MET A 399 14.93 24.56 6.96
CA MET A 399 14.82 25.44 8.12
C MET A 399 14.87 26.93 7.78
N ALA A 400 14.83 27.28 6.51
CA ALA A 400 14.89 28.67 6.08
C ALA A 400 13.70 29.49 6.61
N ASP A 401 13.97 30.74 6.98
CA ASP A 401 12.96 31.65 7.50
C ASP A 401 11.83 31.87 6.49
N GLY A 402 10.58 31.75 6.95
CA GLY A 402 9.40 31.85 6.11
C GLY A 402 9.10 30.60 5.25
N GLY A 403 9.86 29.51 5.43
CA GLY A 403 9.64 28.23 4.76
C GLY A 403 8.68 27.28 5.51
N GLU A 404 8.25 26.24 4.81
CA GLU A 404 7.36 25.19 5.34
C GLU A 404 7.90 24.51 6.60
N GLY A 405 9.20 24.18 6.65
CA GLY A 405 9.75 23.45 7.80
C GLY A 405 9.77 24.27 9.08
N GLN A 406 10.13 25.55 9.02
CA GLN A 406 10.02 26.47 10.17
C GLN A 406 8.57 26.55 10.67
N HIS A 407 7.62 26.76 9.75
CA HIS A 407 6.20 26.86 10.09
C HIS A 407 5.67 25.55 10.70
N GLY A 408 5.93 24.41 10.07
CA GLY A 408 5.47 23.10 10.53
C GLY A 408 5.99 22.75 11.93
N ILE A 409 7.27 23.02 12.22
CA ILE A 409 7.86 22.83 13.55
C ILE A 409 7.20 23.74 14.58
N GLN A 410 6.90 24.99 14.22
CA GLN A 410 6.20 25.92 15.11
C GLN A 410 4.79 25.42 15.44
N GLN A 411 4.00 24.98 14.45
CA GLN A 411 2.66 24.45 14.69
C GLN A 411 2.70 23.18 15.56
N PHE A 412 3.66 22.30 15.32
CA PHE A 412 3.88 21.11 16.14
C PHE A 412 4.19 21.45 17.59
N ARG A 413 5.12 22.40 17.84
CA ARG A 413 5.46 22.87 19.20
C ARG A 413 4.24 23.49 19.91
N ASN A 414 3.41 24.20 19.17
CA ASN A 414 2.17 24.80 19.67
C ASN A 414 1.03 23.78 19.84
N LYS A 415 1.25 22.50 19.50
CA LYS A 415 0.24 21.44 19.47
C LYS A 415 -0.99 21.80 18.62
N ASN A 416 -0.82 22.68 17.63
CA ASN A 416 -1.87 23.04 16.70
C ASN A 416 -2.03 21.93 15.65
N LYS A 417 -3.11 21.17 15.75
CA LYS A 417 -3.42 20.08 14.81
C LYS A 417 -4.36 20.51 13.66
N SER A 418 -4.90 21.72 13.71
CA SER A 418 -5.91 22.21 12.76
C SER A 418 -5.35 23.18 11.72
N PHE A 419 -4.03 23.41 11.68
CA PHE A 419 -3.42 24.27 10.67
C PHE A 419 -3.51 23.66 9.27
N SER A 420 -3.48 24.53 8.25
CA SER A 420 -3.57 24.13 6.84
C SER A 420 -2.40 24.65 6.02
N TRP A 421 -1.77 23.78 5.22
CA TRP A 421 -0.74 24.21 4.26
C TRP A 421 -1.31 25.15 3.19
N ARG A 422 -2.58 24.99 2.83
CA ARG A 422 -3.27 25.90 1.91
C ARG A 422 -3.36 27.31 2.50
N GLU A 423 -3.70 27.43 3.78
CA GLU A 423 -3.75 28.71 4.48
C GLU A 423 -2.35 29.30 4.68
N PHE A 424 -1.35 28.47 4.99
CA PHE A 424 0.04 28.92 5.08
C PHE A 424 0.52 29.57 3.78
N TRP A 425 0.24 28.94 2.64
CA TRP A 425 0.62 29.48 1.35
C TRP A 425 -0.22 30.68 0.93
N ASN A 426 -1.51 30.75 1.33
CA ASN A 426 -2.42 31.89 1.11
C ASN A 426 -2.39 32.43 -0.34
N GLY A 427 -2.42 31.54 -1.33
CA GLY A 427 -2.36 31.89 -2.75
C GLY A 427 -0.96 32.17 -3.31
N ARG A 428 0.08 32.24 -2.46
CA ARG A 428 1.48 32.25 -2.93
C ARG A 428 1.82 30.88 -3.52
N ASN A 429 2.60 30.87 -4.61
CA ASN A 429 2.97 29.64 -5.28
C ASN A 429 4.10 28.90 -4.52
N PRO A 430 3.86 27.68 -4.01
CA PRO A 430 4.89 26.91 -3.30
C PRO A 430 6.12 26.60 -4.16
N PHE A 431 5.94 26.48 -5.47
CA PHE A 431 6.97 26.05 -6.42
C PHE A 431 7.79 27.22 -7.00
N GLU A 432 7.35 28.47 -6.79
CA GLU A 432 8.07 29.66 -7.26
C GLU A 432 8.74 30.47 -6.15
N ASN A 433 8.54 30.08 -4.88
CA ASN A 433 9.07 30.81 -3.75
C ASN A 433 10.63 30.86 -3.77
N PRO A 434 11.23 32.07 -3.73
CA PRO A 434 12.68 32.27 -3.83
C PRO A 434 13.52 31.50 -2.80
N ILE A 435 12.97 31.23 -1.61
CA ILE A 435 13.64 30.45 -0.55
C ILE A 435 14.09 29.07 -1.08
N TYR A 436 13.37 28.55 -2.06
CA TYR A 436 13.61 27.23 -2.64
C TYR A 436 14.22 27.25 -4.04
N LYS A 437 14.46 28.45 -4.59
CA LYS A 437 15.27 28.65 -5.80
C LYS A 437 16.75 28.66 -5.41
N LYS A 438 17.66 28.36 -6.36
CA LYS A 438 19.11 28.34 -6.09
C LYS A 438 19.53 29.62 -5.34
N PRO A 439 20.49 29.57 -4.38
CA PRO A 439 21.30 30.74 -4.10
C PRO A 439 21.89 31.22 -5.44
N ALA A 440 21.89 32.52 -5.71
CA ALA A 440 22.62 33.04 -6.87
C ALA A 440 24.06 32.53 -6.79
N GLU A 441 24.48 31.76 -7.79
CA GLU A 441 25.90 31.43 -8.04
C GLU A 441 26.64 32.69 -8.48
#